data_AF-A0A3C0GA21-F1
#
_entry.id   AF-A0A3C0GA21-F1
#
_cell.length_a   1.000
_cell.length_b   1.000
_cell.length_c   1.000
_cell.angle_alpha   90.00
_cell.angle_beta   90.00
_cell.angle_gamma   90.00
#
_symmetry.space_group_name_H-M   'P 1'
#
loop_
_entity.id
_entity.type
_entity.pdbx_description
1 polymer ?
#
loop_
_entity_poly.entity_id
_entity_poly.type
_entity_poly.pdbx_seq_one_letter_code
_entity_poly.pdbx_strand_id
1 'polypeptide(L)'
;MSHSSIQQRYAQSPQIGKLQNAIAESEQSGTKNIELKGLVGSSLSFVLSSIFESEDRPFLAIFNDKEEAAYYLNDLERLIGEDHVLFYPGSYRRPYQIEETDNANVLLRAEVLNRI
;
A
#
# COMPACT_ATOMS: atom_id res chain seq x y z
N MET A 1 2.38 23.06 9.14
CA MET A 1 2.80 21.74 9.66
C MET A 1 3.32 20.95 8.48
N SER A 2 4.61 20.64 8.41
CA SER A 2 5.15 19.83 7.31
C SER A 2 4.68 18.38 7.45
N HIS A 3 4.49 17.68 6.33
CA HIS A 3 4.14 16.25 6.30
C HIS A 3 5.07 15.40 7.18
N SER A 4 6.35 15.77 7.26
CA SER A 4 7.37 15.14 8.11
C SER A 4 7.01 15.11 9.60
N SER A 5 6.35 16.17 10.11
CA SER A 5 5.96 16.22 11.53
C SER A 5 4.86 15.23 11.88
N ILE A 6 3.99 14.89 10.92
CA ILE A 6 2.92 13.90 11.09
C ILE A 6 3.51 12.49 10.93
N GLN A 7 4.35 12.25 9.92
CA GLN A 7 5.08 10.99 9.75
C GLN A 7 5.83 10.60 11.02
N GLN A 8 6.60 11.53 11.59
CA GLN A 8 7.36 11.28 12.81
C GLN A 8 6.46 10.91 14.00
N ARG A 9 5.28 11.51 14.12
CA ARG A 9 4.31 11.17 15.19
C ARG A 9 3.72 9.79 15.01
N TYR A 10 3.47 9.37 13.77
CA TYR A 10 3.04 8.00 13.48
C TYR A 10 4.16 7.00 13.77
N ALA A 11 5.39 7.25 13.33
CA ALA A 11 6.54 6.39 13.60
C ALA A 11 6.81 6.17 15.10
N GLN A 12 6.52 7.17 15.93
CA GLN A 12 6.67 7.09 17.39
C GLN A 12 5.42 6.57 18.12
N SER A 13 4.35 6.23 17.40
CA SER A 13 3.09 5.80 18.00
C SER A 13 3.20 4.38 18.57
N PRO A 14 2.74 4.14 19.82
CA PRO A 14 2.68 2.80 20.40
C PRO A 14 1.83 1.81 19.58
N GLN A 15 0.82 2.31 18.86
CA GLN A 15 -0.04 1.52 18.00
C GLN A 15 0.71 0.96 16.80
N ILE A 16 1.61 1.76 16.20
CA ILE A 16 2.50 1.31 15.12
C ILE A 16 3.46 0.25 15.64
N GLY A 17 4.08 0.46 16.81
CA GLY A 17 4.97 -0.55 17.40
C GLY A 17 4.27 -1.88 17.70
N LYS A 18 3.00 -1.85 18.14
CA LYS A 18 2.18 -3.07 18.31
C LYS A 18 1.92 -3.78 16.99
N LEU A 19 1.68 -3.02 15.92
CA LEU A 19 1.46 -3.57 14.58
C LEU A 19 2.75 -4.22 14.05
N GLN A 20 3.90 -3.56 14.17
CA GLN A 20 5.22 -4.11 13.79
C GLN A 20 5.48 -5.45 14.48
N ASN A 21 5.32 -5.50 15.80
CA ASN A 21 5.51 -6.75 16.55
C ASN A 21 4.53 -7.85 16.10
N ALA A 22 3.27 -7.49 15.85
CA ALA A 22 2.27 -8.47 15.39
C ALA A 22 2.57 -9.02 13.99
N ILE A 23 3.13 -8.19 13.10
CA ILE A 23 3.61 -8.60 11.77
C ILE A 23 4.81 -9.55 11.94
N ALA A 24 5.83 -9.15 12.70
CA ALA A 24 7.01 -9.98 12.93
C ALA A 24 6.70 -11.35 13.58
N GLU A 25 5.77 -11.40 14.54
CA GLU A 25 5.31 -12.66 15.16
C GLU A 25 4.60 -13.60 14.16
N SER A 26 3.89 -13.04 13.18
CA SER A 26 3.16 -13.84 12.19
C SER A 26 4.08 -14.67 11.29
N GLU A 27 5.34 -14.26 11.16
CA GLU A 27 6.32 -14.97 10.34
C GLU A 27 6.77 -16.28 10.97
N GLN A 28 6.81 -16.32 12.31
CA GLN A 28 7.32 -17.48 13.06
C GLN A 28 6.24 -18.54 13.33
N SER A 29 4.97 -18.12 13.43
CA SER A 29 3.86 -18.98 13.86
C SER A 29 2.84 -19.30 12.75
N GLY A 30 3.08 -18.81 11.53
CA GLY A 30 2.17 -18.94 10.39
C GLY A 30 1.26 -17.72 10.20
N THR A 31 0.60 -17.65 9.04
CA THR A 31 -0.17 -16.47 8.61
C THR A 31 -1.20 -16.02 9.65
N LYS A 32 -1.01 -14.83 10.21
CA LYS A 32 -1.90 -14.23 11.20
C LYS A 32 -2.72 -13.13 10.55
N ASN A 33 -4.05 -13.23 10.65
CA ASN A 33 -4.93 -12.18 10.19
C ASN A 33 -4.97 -11.05 11.23
N ILE A 34 -4.50 -9.86 10.84
CA ILE A 34 -4.50 -8.66 11.68
C ILE A 34 -5.57 -7.72 11.16
N GLU A 35 -6.48 -7.30 12.03
CA GLU A 35 -7.54 -6.33 11.70
C GLU A 35 -7.21 -4.97 12.33
N LEU A 36 -7.15 -3.92 11.51
CA LEU A 36 -6.96 -2.54 11.95
C LEU A 36 -8.31 -1.81 11.95
N LYS A 37 -8.62 -1.09 13.04
CA LYS A 37 -9.86 -0.32 13.21
C LYS A 37 -9.57 1.13 13.56
N GLY A 38 -10.50 2.02 13.20
CA GLY A 38 -10.42 3.44 13.54
C GLY A 38 -9.49 4.26 12.64
N LEU A 39 -9.09 3.72 11.50
CA LEU A 39 -8.39 4.48 10.45
C LEU A 39 -9.41 5.35 9.71
N VAL A 40 -9.13 6.65 9.64
CA VAL A 40 -9.97 7.66 8.98
C VAL A 40 -9.09 8.52 8.06
N GLY A 41 -9.58 8.82 6.86
CA GLY A 41 -8.85 9.60 5.85
C GLY A 41 -7.46 9.00 5.54
N SER A 42 -6.46 9.85 5.32
CA SER A 42 -5.08 9.44 5.00
C SER A 42 -4.31 8.76 6.14
N SER A 43 -4.94 8.43 7.27
CA SER A 43 -4.25 7.73 8.37
C SER A 43 -3.69 6.38 7.94
N LEU A 44 -4.37 5.65 7.04
CA LEU A 44 -3.86 4.40 6.50
C LEU A 44 -2.54 4.61 5.73
N SER A 45 -2.42 5.69 4.93
CA SER A 45 -1.20 6.02 4.20
C SER A 45 -0.01 6.27 5.14
N PHE A 46 -0.24 6.96 6.26
CA PHE A 46 0.80 7.18 7.29
C PHE A 46 1.18 5.90 8.03
N VAL A 47 0.21 5.03 8.31
CA VAL A 47 0.48 3.71 8.91
C VAL A 47 1.32 2.87 7.94
N LEU A 48 0.89 2.72 6.70
CA LEU A 48 1.57 1.90 5.70
C LEU A 48 2.99 2.39 5.41
N SER A 49 3.18 3.71 5.23
CA SER A 49 4.51 4.29 5.03
C SER A 49 5.44 4.01 6.22
N SER A 50 4.95 4.21 7.44
CA SER A 50 5.75 3.97 8.65
C SER A 50 6.13 2.50 8.83
N ILE A 51 5.25 1.56 8.49
CA ILE A 51 5.56 0.13 8.55
C ILE A 51 6.52 -0.25 7.42
N PHE A 52 6.29 0.24 6.19
CA PHE A 52 7.13 -0.04 5.03
C PHE A 52 8.59 0.38 5.27
N GLU A 53 8.81 1.58 5.81
CA GLU A 53 10.15 2.06 6.18
C GLU A 53 10.84 1.20 7.25
N SER A 54 10.07 0.49 8.08
CA SER A 54 10.61 -0.34 9.16
C SER A 54 10.84 -1.81 8.80
N GLU A 55 10.09 -2.36 7.83
CA GLU A 55 10.07 -3.80 7.54
C GLU A 55 10.96 -4.23 6.35
N ASP A 56 11.56 -3.28 5.61
CA ASP A 56 12.44 -3.50 4.43
C ASP A 56 11.97 -4.64 3.50
N ARG A 57 10.67 -4.65 3.21
CA ARG A 57 9.99 -5.71 2.44
C ARG A 57 8.91 -5.12 1.53
N PRO A 58 8.62 -5.77 0.38
CA PRO A 58 7.56 -5.33 -0.52
C PRO A 58 6.17 -5.59 0.06
N PHE A 59 5.27 -4.62 -0.10
CA PHE A 59 3.89 -4.68 0.40
C PHE A 59 2.92 -4.76 -0.79
N LEU A 60 1.91 -5.63 -0.69
CA LEU A 60 0.79 -5.65 -1.61
C LEU A 60 -0.45 -5.05 -0.93
N ALA A 61 -0.84 -3.85 -1.34
CA ALA A 61 -2.07 -3.22 -0.89
C ALA A 61 -3.17 -3.45 -1.94
N ILE A 62 -4.31 -4.02 -1.51
CA ILE A 62 -5.47 -4.28 -2.36
C ILE A 62 -6.62 -3.41 -1.88
N PHE A 63 -7.18 -2.62 -2.79
CA PHE A 63 -8.30 -1.72 -2.53
C PHE A 63 -9.55 -2.15 -3.31
N ASN A 64 -10.70 -1.56 -2.98
CA ASN A 64 -11.98 -1.99 -3.55
C ASN A 64 -12.10 -1.66 -5.04
N ASP A 65 -11.50 -0.53 -5.45
CA ASP A 65 -11.54 -0.06 -6.83
C ASP A 65 -10.28 0.73 -7.22
N LYS A 66 -10.22 1.09 -8.51
CA LYS A 66 -9.10 1.82 -9.11
C LYS A 66 -8.94 3.23 -8.54
N GLU A 67 -10.04 3.91 -8.20
CA GLU A 67 -10.00 5.27 -7.70
C GLU A 67 -9.43 5.29 -6.28
N GLU A 68 -9.93 4.42 -5.40
CA GLU A 68 -9.40 4.24 -4.05
C GLU A 68 -7.91 3.90 -4.08
N ALA A 69 -7.51 2.92 -4.92
CA ALA A 69 -6.11 2.56 -5.09
C ALA A 69 -5.25 3.74 -5.57
N ALA A 70 -5.75 4.56 -6.51
CA ALA A 70 -5.04 5.73 -7.00
C ALA A 70 -4.92 6.83 -5.93
N TYR A 71 -5.92 7.01 -5.05
CA TYR A 71 -5.81 7.94 -3.93
C TYR A 71 -4.68 7.55 -2.97
N TYR A 72 -4.61 6.28 -2.57
CA TYR A 72 -3.53 5.79 -1.70
C TYR A 72 -2.18 5.77 -2.40
N LEU A 73 -2.13 5.49 -3.71
CA LEU A 73 -0.92 5.60 -4.52
C LEU A 73 -0.30 7.00 -4.38
N ASN A 74 -1.08 8.05 -4.67
CA ASN A 74 -0.62 9.44 -4.58
C ASN A 74 -0.13 9.82 -3.18
N ASP A 75 -0.82 9.37 -2.13
CA ASP A 75 -0.39 9.62 -0.76
C ASP A 75 0.94 8.91 -0.46
N LEU A 76 1.08 7.64 -0.86
CA LEU A 76 2.29 6.86 -0.62
C LEU A 76 3.48 7.38 -1.43
N GLU A 77 3.30 7.74 -2.70
CA GLU A 77 4.35 8.36 -3.53
C GLU A 77 4.92 9.62 -2.87
N ARG A 78 4.06 10.44 -2.24
CA ARG A 78 4.50 11.63 -1.48
C ARG A 78 5.20 11.30 -0.17
N LEU A 79 4.90 10.16 0.44
CA LEU A 79 5.42 9.79 1.76
C LEU A 79 6.72 8.99 1.68
N ILE A 80 6.81 8.03 0.75
CA ILE A 80 7.94 7.09 0.61
C ILE A 80 8.67 7.21 -0.74
N GLY A 81 8.18 8.03 -1.67
CA GLY A 81 8.80 8.30 -2.97
C GLY A 81 8.18 7.50 -4.12
N GLU A 82 8.12 8.11 -5.31
CA GLU A 82 7.53 7.53 -6.53
C GLU A 82 8.22 6.21 -6.95
N ASP A 83 9.52 6.09 -6.71
CA ASP A 83 10.28 4.88 -7.05
C ASP A 83 9.86 3.65 -6.23
N HIS A 84 9.23 3.84 -5.07
CA HIS A 84 8.89 2.75 -4.16
C HIS A 84 7.44 2.30 -4.27
N VAL A 85 6.62 2.99 -5.08
CA VAL A 85 5.18 2.74 -5.17
C VAL A 85 4.80 2.42 -6.61
N LEU A 86 4.21 1.25 -6.82
CA LEU A 86 3.86 0.77 -8.15
C LEU A 86 2.35 0.52 -8.22
N PHE A 87 1.72 0.98 -9.30
CA PHE A 87 0.31 0.71 -9.55
C PHE A 87 0.14 -0.55 -10.38
N TYR A 88 -0.45 -1.61 -9.79
CA TYR A 88 -0.78 -2.84 -10.51
C TYR A 88 -2.27 -2.86 -10.89
N PRO A 89 -2.64 -2.56 -12.16
CA PRO A 89 -4.04 -2.49 -12.53
C PRO A 89 -4.69 -3.87 -12.55
N GLY A 90 -5.88 -3.99 -11.94
CA GLY A 90 -6.67 -5.22 -11.97
C GLY A 90 -6.96 -5.68 -13.40
N SER A 91 -6.90 -6.99 -13.65
CA SER A 91 -7.20 -7.60 -14.96
C SER A 91 -8.70 -7.87 -15.17
N TYR A 92 -9.52 -7.56 -14.17
CA TYR A 92 -10.93 -7.91 -14.11
C TYR A 92 -11.72 -7.26 -15.24
N ARG A 93 -12.52 -8.09 -15.92
CA ARG A 93 -13.31 -7.74 -17.10
C ARG A 93 -14.78 -7.67 -16.70
N ARG A 94 -15.48 -6.61 -17.07
CA ARG A 94 -16.95 -6.62 -16.97
C ARG A 94 -17.50 -7.49 -18.11
N PRO A 95 -18.41 -8.43 -17.83
CA PRO A 95 -19.09 -9.18 -18.88
C PRO A 95 -19.71 -8.22 -19.92
N TYR A 96 -19.60 -8.57 -21.20
CA TYR A 96 -20.15 -7.82 -22.34
C TYR A 96 -19.49 -6.47 -22.68
N GLN A 97 -18.38 -6.12 -22.03
CA GLN A 97 -17.56 -4.97 -22.45
C GLN A 97 -16.65 -5.40 -23.62
N ILE A 98 -16.74 -4.69 -24.75
CA ILE A 98 -15.90 -4.94 -25.93
C ILE A 98 -14.43 -4.76 -25.52
N GLU A 99 -13.58 -5.71 -25.91
CA GLU A 99 -12.16 -5.74 -25.56
C GLU A 99 -11.43 -4.61 -26.30
N GLU A 100 -11.25 -3.48 -25.63
CA GLU A 100 -10.15 -2.56 -25.95
C GLU A 100 -8.98 -2.96 -25.05
N THR A 101 -7.94 -3.53 -25.65
CA THR A 101 -6.68 -3.72 -24.92
C THR A 101 -6.14 -2.34 -24.58
N ASP A 102 -6.24 -1.97 -23.31
CA ASP A 102 -5.58 -0.78 -22.81
C ASP A 102 -4.08 -1.10 -22.68
N ASN A 103 -3.33 -0.76 -23.74
CA ASN A 103 -1.88 -0.95 -23.81
C ASN A 103 -1.15 -0.33 -22.61
N ALA A 104 -1.70 0.72 -21.99
CA ALA A 104 -1.10 1.31 -20.80
C ALA A 104 -1.21 0.36 -19.60
N ASN A 105 -2.31 -0.35 -19.41
CA ASN A 105 -2.44 -1.33 -18.33
C ASN A 105 -1.56 -2.57 -18.56
N VAL A 106 -1.33 -2.96 -19.82
CA VAL A 106 -0.37 -4.04 -20.14
C VAL A 106 1.04 -3.60 -19.77
N LEU A 107 1.42 -2.37 -20.15
CA LEU A 107 2.72 -1.79 -19.82
C LEU A 107 2.94 -1.71 -18.30
N LEU A 108 1.98 -1.16 -17.55
CA LEU A 108 2.07 -1.02 -16.09
C LEU A 108 2.22 -2.37 -15.39
N ARG A 109 1.48 -3.41 -15.82
CA ARG A 109 1.67 -4.75 -15.24
C ARG A 109 3.04 -5.32 -15.53
N ALA A 110 3.55 -5.14 -16.75
CA ALA A 110 4.87 -5.61 -17.12
C ALA A 110 5.96 -4.87 -16.32
N GLU A 111 5.82 -3.57 -16.13
CA GLU A 111 6.72 -2.76 -15.31
C GLU A 111 6.76 -3.24 -13.86
N VAL A 112 5.59 -3.42 -13.23
CA VAL A 112 5.51 -3.93 -11.86
C VAL A 112 6.20 -5.30 -11.75
N LEU A 113 5.86 -6.24 -12.64
CA LEU A 113 6.41 -7.60 -12.60
C LEU A 113 7.91 -7.68 -12.90
N ASN A 114 8.47 -6.71 -13.60
CA ASN A 114 9.93 -6.66 -13.85
C ASN A 114 10.74 -6.15 -12.65
N ARG A 115 10.08 -5.51 -11.67
CA ARG A 115 10.75 -4.83 -10.54
C ARG A 115 10.76 -5.68 -9.24
N ILE A 116 9.97 -6.74 -9.20
CA ILE A 116 9.86 -7.72 -8.09
C ILE A 116 10.51 -9.04 -8.49
#